data_AF-X1FG89-F1
#
_entry.id   AF-X1FG89-F1
#
_cell.length_a   1.000
_cell.length_b   1.000
_cell.length_c   1.000
_cell.angle_alpha   90.00
_cell.angle_beta   90.00
_cell.angle_gamma   90.00
#
_symmetry.space_group_name_H-M   'P 1'
#
loop_
_entity.id
_entity.type
_entity.pdbx_description
1 polymer ?
#
loop_
_entity_poly.entity_id
_entity_poly.type
_entity_poly.pdbx_seq_one_letter_code
_entity_poly.pdbx_strand_id
1 'polypeptide(L)' 'RTPQVGDIHKYSANSIQNVEIVKGEEKPIRIIVEMTESVGFFQIEEVLFPKILSNPVKPHIELYGRVTGEEMRRYL' A
#
# COMPACT_ATOMS: atom_id res chain seq x y z
N ARG A 1 12.00 -25.07 -1.63
CA ARG A 1 12.71 -24.17 -0.68
C ARG A 1 11.66 -23.35 0.04
N THR A 2 11.66 -23.34 1.37
CA THR A 2 10.75 -22.49 2.15
C THR A 2 11.21 -21.03 2.01
N PRO A 3 10.33 -20.09 1.62
CA PRO A 3 10.70 -18.68 1.48
C PRO A 3 11.14 -18.10 2.84
N GLN A 4 12.21 -17.31 2.84
CA GLN A 4 12.69 -16.59 4.03
C GLN A 4 12.05 -15.20 4.13
N VAL A 5 12.14 -14.54 5.29
CA VAL A 5 11.58 -13.19 5.49
C VAL A 5 12.14 -12.17 4.48
N GLY A 6 13.41 -12.29 4.07
CA GLY A 6 13.98 -11.45 3.02
C GLY A 6 13.30 -11.63 1.65
N ASP A 7 12.83 -12.85 1.38
CA ASP A 7 12.14 -13.17 0.13
C ASP A 7 10.79 -12.47 0.06
N ILE A 8 9.98 -12.49 1.14
CA ILE A 8 8.66 -11.86 1.13
C ILE A 8 8.75 -10.35 0.88
N HIS A 9 9.73 -9.66 1.46
CA HIS A 9 9.95 -8.23 1.20
C HIS A 9 10.28 -7.96 -0.27
N LYS A 10 11.14 -8.77 -0.88
CA LYS A 10 11.53 -8.60 -2.29
C LYS A 10 10.38 -8.92 -3.25
N TYR A 11 9.70 -10.04 -3.04
CA TYR A 11 8.57 -10.44 -3.90
C TYR A 11 7.40 -9.46 -3.80
N SER A 12 7.01 -9.06 -2.59
CA SER A 12 5.94 -8.07 -2.40
C SER A 12 6.31 -6.69 -2.97
N ALA A 13 7.54 -6.22 -2.78
CA ALA A 13 7.99 -4.95 -3.37
C ALA A 13 7.98 -5.00 -4.90
N ASN A 14 8.43 -6.10 -5.51
CA ASN A 14 8.44 -6.26 -6.96
C ASN A 14 7.04 -6.32 -7.58
N SER A 15 6.02 -6.66 -6.81
CA SER A 15 4.63 -6.66 -7.30
C SER A 15 4.00 -5.27 -7.36
N ILE A 16 4.57 -4.27 -6.70
CA ILE A 16 4.07 -2.89 -6.77
C ILE A 16 4.37 -2.34 -8.17
N GLN A 17 3.32 -1.95 -8.89
CA GLN A 17 3.43 -1.40 -10.25
C GLN A 17 3.46 0.12 -10.24
N ASN A 18 2.58 0.74 -9.45
CA ASN A 18 2.39 2.18 -9.47
C ASN A 18 1.96 2.69 -8.09
N VAL A 19 2.44 3.88 -7.74
CA VAL A 19 2.03 4.60 -6.53
C VAL A 19 1.70 6.02 -6.92
N GLU A 20 0.43 6.38 -6.78
CA GLU A 20 -0.06 7.73 -7.07
C GLU A 20 -0.31 8.47 -5.77
N ILE A 21 0.17 9.72 -5.72
CA ILE A 21 -0.11 10.66 -4.64
C ILE A 21 -0.88 11.81 -5.26
N VAL A 22 -2.16 11.90 -4.91
CA VAL A 22 -3.10 12.86 -5.49
C VAL A 22 -3.85 13.59 -4.38
N LYS A 23 -4.61 14.62 -4.76
CA LYS A 23 -5.52 15.28 -3.82
C LYS A 23 -6.63 14.30 -3.42
N GLY A 24 -6.83 14.12 -2.11
CA GLY A 24 -7.93 13.32 -1.60
C GLY A 24 -9.27 14.05 -1.62
N GLU A 25 -10.34 13.30 -1.38
CA GLU A 25 -11.71 13.82 -1.40
C GLU A 25 -12.16 14.24 0.00
N GLU A 26 -11.83 13.44 1.01
CA GLU A 26 -12.13 13.64 2.43
C GLU A 26 -10.93 14.25 3.18
N LYS A 27 -9.71 13.85 2.80
CA LYS A 27 -8.44 14.31 3.39
C LYS A 27 -7.56 14.93 2.31
N PRO A 28 -6.59 15.79 2.68
CA PRO A 28 -5.80 16.51 1.69
C PRO A 28 -4.96 15.60 0.76
N ILE A 29 -4.54 14.43 1.23
CA ILE A 29 -3.67 13.51 0.48
C ILE A 29 -4.34 12.15 0.32
N ARG A 30 -4.40 11.65 -0.91
CA ARG A 30 -4.78 10.28 -1.24
C ARG A 30 -3.59 9.55 -1.84
N ILE A 31 -3.24 8.42 -1.23
CA ILE A 31 -2.20 7.52 -1.73
C ILE A 31 -2.91 6.28 -2.30
N ILE A 32 -2.66 5.99 -3.58
CA ILE A 32 -3.21 4.83 -4.28
C ILE A 32 -2.04 3.94 -4.68
N VAL A 33 -2.05 2.69 -4.21
CA VAL A 33 -1.03 1.70 -4.54
C VAL A 33 -1.64 0.64 -5.45
N GLU A 34 -1.09 0.50 -6.65
CA GLU A 34 -1.50 -0.51 -7.63
C GLU A 34 -0.41 -1.57 -7.79
N MET A 35 -0.82 -2.84 -7.84
CA MET A 35 0.09 -3.99 -7.86
C MET A 35 -0.37 -5.08 -8.83
N THR A 36 0.57 -5.89 -9.33
CA THR A 36 0.24 -7.04 -10.19
C THR A 36 -0.35 -8.21 -9.43
N GLU A 37 0.03 -8.37 -8.16
CA GLU A 37 -0.26 -9.55 -7.37
C GLU A 37 -0.57 -9.16 -5.92
N SER A 38 -1.46 -9.92 -5.29
CA SER A 38 -1.92 -9.66 -3.93
C SER A 38 -0.81 -9.70 -2.86
N VAL A 39 0.33 -10.32 -3.16
CA VAL A 39 1.51 -10.29 -2.27
C VAL A 39 2.00 -8.85 -2.01
N GLY A 40 1.70 -7.90 -2.90
CA GLY A 40 1.99 -6.48 -2.73
C GLY A 40 1.27 -5.82 -1.57
N PHE A 41 0.12 -6.37 -1.13
CA PHE A 41 -0.59 -5.85 0.04
C PHE A 41 0.27 -5.88 1.30
N PHE A 42 1.24 -6.81 1.40
CA PHE A 42 2.21 -6.83 2.48
C PHE A 42 3.00 -5.51 2.61
N GLN A 43 3.33 -4.86 1.50
CA GLN A 43 3.99 -3.54 1.53
C GLN A 43 3.07 -2.44 2.07
N ILE A 44 1.76 -2.57 1.87
CA ILE A 44 0.81 -1.63 2.45
C ILE A 44 0.65 -1.94 3.94
N GLU A 45 0.28 -3.17 4.28
CA GLU A 45 -0.19 -3.57 5.61
C GLU A 45 0.93 -3.64 6.65
N GLU A 46 2.08 -4.20 6.29
CA GLU A 46 3.18 -4.45 7.22
C GLU A 46 4.28 -3.38 7.14
N VAL A 47 4.27 -2.54 6.10
CA VAL A 47 5.33 -1.54 5.88
C VAL A 47 4.80 -0.10 5.89
N LEU A 48 3.90 0.27 4.98
CA LEU A 48 3.46 1.67 4.84
C LEU A 48 2.44 2.07 5.91
N PHE A 49 1.43 1.25 6.13
CA PHE A 49 0.33 1.52 7.05
C PHE A 49 0.81 1.70 8.50
N PRO A 50 1.71 0.88 9.06
CA PRO A 50 2.25 1.11 10.41
C PRO A 50 3.04 2.42 10.52
N LYS A 51 3.75 2.83 9.46
CA LYS A 51 4.48 4.11 9.42
C LYS A 51 3.51 5.31 9.42
N ILE A 52 2.39 5.20 8.72
CA ILE A 52 1.35 6.24 8.75
C ILE A 52 0.69 6.28 10.13
N LEU A 53 0.34 5.12 10.70
CA LEU A 53 -0.33 5.05 12.00
C LEU A 53 0.52 5.61 13.15
N SER A 54 1.85 5.49 13.06
CA SER A 54 2.80 5.98 14.07
C SER A 54 3.19 7.45 13.91
N ASN A 55 2.62 8.17 12.93
CA ASN A 55 3.01 9.55 12.60
C ASN A 55 1.80 10.52 12.65
N PRO A 56 2.00 11.79 13.08
CA PRO A 56 0.96 12.82 13.06
C PRO A 56 0.30 13.09 11.70
N VAL A 57 0.86 12.56 10.60
CA VAL A 57 0.29 12.69 9.25
C VAL A 57 -0.99 11.85 9.04
N LYS A 58 -1.26 10.84 9.88
CA LYS A 58 -2.45 9.97 9.78
C LYS A 58 -3.79 10.67 9.43
N PRO A 59 -4.22 11.74 10.13
CA PRO A 59 -5.49 12.42 9.82
C PRO A 59 -5.53 13.07 8.43
N HIS A 60 -4.38 13.21 7.76
CA HIS A 60 -4.27 13.87 6.46
C HIS A 60 -4.20 12.92 5.27
N ILE A 61 -4.17 11.60 5.51
CA ILE A 61 -4.00 10.57 4.47
C ILE A 61 -5.26 9.71 4.33
N GLU A 62 -5.75 9.59 3.09
CA GLU A 62 -6.50 8.44 2.60
C GLU A 62 -5.53 7.45 1.97
N LEU A 63 -5.69 6.16 2.24
CA LEU A 63 -4.79 5.12 1.73
C LEU A 63 -5.62 4.03 1.05
N TYR A 64 -5.28 3.75 -0.20
CA TYR A 64 -5.95 2.74 -1.02
C TYR A 64 -4.92 1.80 -1.65
N GLY A 65 -5.35 0.56 -1.86
CA GLY A 65 -4.57 -0.47 -2.53
C GLY A 65 -5.45 -1.34 -3.42
N ARG A 66 -4.94 -1.75 -4.59
CA ARG A 66 -5.63 -2.72 -5.45
C ARG A 66 -4.65 -3.57 -6.24
N VAL A 67 -5.08 -4.80 -6.56
CA VAL A 67 -4.48 -5.56 -7.66
C VAL A 67 -5.04 -5.02 -8.97
N THR A 68 -4.21 -4.91 -10.00
CA THR A 68 -4.61 -4.40 -11.31
C THR A 68 -5.77 -5.22 -11.89
N GLY A 69 -6.90 -4.55 -12.16
CA GLY A 69 -8.13 -5.19 -12.63
C GLY A 69 -9.08 -5.67 -11.53
N GLU A 70 -8.70 -5.54 -10.26
CA GLU A 70 -9.56 -5.84 -9.11
C GLU A 70 -10.12 -4.56 -8.45
N GLU A 71 -11.06 -4.76 -7.53
CA GLU A 71 -11.64 -3.68 -6.74
C GLU A 71 -10.63 -3.02 -5.80
N MET A 72 -10.85 -1.74 -5.55
CA MET A 72 -9.99 -0.95 -4.68
C MET A 72 -10.32 -1.19 -3.20
N ARG A 73 -9.31 -1.57 -2.42
CA ARG A 73 -9.40 -1.63 -0.96
C ARG A 73 -9.03 -0.28 -0.35
N ARG A 74 -9.79 0.14 0.65
CA ARG A 74 -9.55 1.35 1.44
C ARG A 74 -9.02 0.97 2.82
N TYR A 75 -7.92 1.60 3.23
CA TYR A 75 -7.27 1.43 4.53
C TYR A 75 -7.49 2.63 5.47
N LEU A 76 -7.55 3.86 4.94
CA LEU A 76 -7.74 5.12 5.69
C LEU A 76 -8.67 6.11 4.98
#